data_AF-A0A2G8SZQ5-F1
#
_entry.id   AF-A0A2G8SZQ5-F1
#
_cell.length_a   1.000
_cell.length_b   1.000
_cell.length_c   1.000
_cell.angle_alpha   90.00
_cell.angle_beta   90.00
_cell.angle_gamma   90.00
#
_symmetry.space_group_name_H-M   'P 1'
#
loop_
_entity.id
_entity.type
_entity.pdbx_description
1 polymer ?
#
loop_
_entity_poly.entity_id
_entity_poly.type
_entity_poly.pdbx_seq_one_letter_code
_entity_poly.pdbx_strand_id
1 'polypeptide(L)' 'MRDKKDNATHDLVGFDSDLVPAASQPAMPAPKRASRNRLAGIRQHQLSLLEETDTSGLPVWRQEEGFDQTGLPMWAAA' A
#
# COMPACT_ATOMS: atom_id res chain seq x y z
N MET A 1 -0.01 -10.06 -42.02
CA MET A 1 1.11 -9.10 -41.90
C MET A 1 0.80 -8.25 -40.69
N ARG A 2 1.43 -8.52 -39.54
CA ARG A 2 1.29 -7.67 -38.34
C ARG A 2 2.08 -6.39 -38.61
N ASP A 3 1.40 -5.25 -38.52
CA ASP A 3 2.05 -3.97 -38.74
C ASP A 3 3.04 -3.69 -37.60
N LYS A 4 4.21 -3.17 -37.96
CA LYS A 4 5.42 -3.22 -37.14
C LYS A 4 5.60 -1.96 -36.30
N LYS A 5 4.48 -1.34 -35.89
CA LYS A 5 4.46 -0.03 -35.24
C LYS A 5 3.38 0.10 -34.16
N ASP A 6 3.08 -0.97 -33.44
CA ASP A 6 2.42 -0.84 -32.14
C ASP A 6 3.44 -1.16 -31.05
N ASN A 7 4.10 -0.11 -30.57
CA ASN A 7 4.97 -0.15 -29.41
C ASN A 7 4.12 0.01 -28.14
N ALA A 8 4.47 -0.78 -27.12
CA ALA A 8 4.07 -0.64 -25.72
C ALA A 8 2.69 -1.18 -25.31
N THR A 9 2.47 -2.48 -25.52
CA THR A 9 1.86 -3.28 -24.44
C THR A 9 2.92 -4.27 -24.01
N HIS A 10 3.78 -3.83 -23.09
CA HIS A 10 4.51 -4.80 -22.28
C HIS A 10 3.46 -5.45 -21.38
N ASP A 11 3.00 -6.64 -21.75
CA ASP A 11 2.29 -7.52 -20.83
C ASP A 11 3.27 -7.87 -19.70
N LEU A 12 3.23 -7.06 -18.64
CA LEU A 12 3.89 -7.39 -17.39
C LEU A 12 3.13 -8.58 -16.81
N VAL A 13 3.83 -9.71 -16.67
CA VAL A 13 3.28 -10.92 -16.08
C VAL A 13 2.79 -10.59 -14.66
N GLY A 14 1.47 -10.50 -14.49
CA GLY A 14 0.80 -10.16 -13.23
C GLY A 14 -0.14 -8.95 -13.26
N PHE A 15 -0.33 -8.26 -14.40
CA PHE A 15 -1.21 -7.08 -14.50
C PHE A 15 -2.41 -7.24 -15.45
N ASP A 16 -2.87 -8.48 -15.66
CA ASP A 16 -4.12 -8.71 -16.38
C ASP A 16 -5.32 -8.26 -15.51
N SER A 17 -5.76 -7.03 -15.73
CA SER A 17 -7.15 -6.57 -15.77
C SER A 17 -8.17 -7.10 -14.74
N ASP A 18 -7.79 -7.38 -13.49
CA ASP A 18 -8.74 -7.70 -12.41
C ASP A 18 -9.28 -6.45 -11.67
N LEU A 19 -9.38 -5.30 -12.34
CA LEU A 19 -10.10 -4.12 -11.84
C LEU A 19 -11.50 -4.03 -12.48
N VAL A 20 -12.30 -5.08 -12.32
CA VAL A 20 -13.75 -4.95 -12.43
C VAL A 20 -14.25 -4.58 -11.02
N PRO A 21 -14.99 -3.45 -10.82
CA PRO A 21 -15.61 -3.18 -9.54
C PRO A 21 -16.54 -4.35 -9.23
N ALA A 22 -16.32 -5.02 -8.10
CA ALA A 22 -17.00 -6.24 -7.72
C ALA A 22 -18.52 -6.06 -7.70
N ALA A 23 -19.17 -6.34 -8.83
CA ALA A 23 -20.57 -6.72 -8.83
C ALA A 23 -20.64 -8.02 -8.01
N SER A 24 -21.49 -8.02 -6.99
CA SER A 24 -21.67 -9.10 -6.04
C SER A 24 -21.98 -10.42 -6.75
N GLN A 25 -20.95 -11.20 -7.05
CA GLN A 25 -21.12 -12.55 -7.58
C GLN A 25 -21.47 -13.52 -6.45
N PRO A 26 -22.34 -14.52 -6.70
CA PRO A 26 -22.66 -15.53 -5.70
C PRO A 26 -21.39 -16.29 -5.29
N ALA A 27 -21.18 -16.44 -3.98
CA ALA A 27 -19.97 -17.02 -3.42
C ALA A 27 -19.70 -18.43 -3.98
N MET A 28 -18.73 -18.54 -4.89
CA MET A 28 -18.16 -19.82 -5.26
C MET A 28 -17.39 -20.39 -4.05
N PRO A 29 -17.45 -21.71 -3.80
CA PRO A 29 -16.72 -22.31 -2.69
C PRO A 29 -15.22 -22.10 -2.90
N ALA A 30 -14.58 -21.44 -1.94
CA ALA A 30 -13.15 -21.17 -1.98
C ALA A 30 -12.36 -22.47 -2.20
N PRO A 31 -11.30 -22.46 -3.04
CA PRO A 31 -10.44 -23.61 -3.21
C PRO A 31 -9.85 -24.01 -1.86
N LYS A 32 -9.94 -25.30 -1.51
CA LYS A 32 -9.42 -25.84 -0.26
C LYS A 32 -7.92 -25.56 -0.20
N ARG A 33 -7.53 -24.57 0.62
CA ARG A 33 -6.11 -24.23 0.86
C ARG A 33 -5.40 -25.48 1.34
N ALA A 34 -4.39 -25.94 0.60
CA ALA A 34 -3.51 -27.00 1.05
C ALA A 34 -2.98 -26.64 2.45
N SER A 35 -2.98 -27.63 3.35
CA SER A 35 -2.53 -27.47 4.74
C SER A 35 -1.07 -27.00 4.74
N ARG A 36 -0.85 -25.68 4.82
CA ARG A 36 0.46 -25.10 5.06
C ARG A 36 0.90 -25.59 6.43
N ASN A 37 1.99 -26.37 6.46
CA ASN A 37 2.57 -26.90 7.69
C ASN A 37 2.76 -25.72 8.65
N ARG A 38 1.97 -25.66 9.72
CA ARG A 38 2.05 -24.60 10.72
C ARG A 38 3.37 -24.80 11.46
N LEU A 39 4.41 -24.09 11.05
CA LEU A 39 5.61 -23.89 11.86
C LEU A 39 5.17 -23.15 13.14
N ALA A 40 4.75 -23.92 14.14
CA ALA A 40 4.44 -23.42 15.46
C ALA A 40 5.73 -22.83 16.03
N GLY A 41 5.79 -21.51 16.18
CA GLY A 41 6.91 -20.85 16.85
C GLY A 41 7.46 -19.60 16.17
N ILE A 42 7.07 -19.29 14.93
CA ILE A 42 7.44 -17.99 14.35
C ILE A 42 6.50 -16.93 14.93
N ARG A 43 6.98 -16.21 15.95
CA ARG A 43 6.31 -15.01 16.46
C ARG A 43 6.43 -13.93 15.38
N GLN A 44 5.42 -13.84 14.51
CA GLN A 44 5.31 -12.74 13.57
C GLN A 44 4.92 -11.49 14.36
N HIS A 45 5.78 -10.49 14.34
CA HIS A 45 5.48 -9.15 14.86
C HIS A 45 5.05 -8.29 13.67
N GLN A 46 3.82 -7.79 13.70
CA GLN A 46 3.34 -6.81 12.73
C GLN A 46 3.90 -5.44 13.11
N LEU A 47 4.69 -4.83 12.23
CA LEU A 47 5.17 -3.46 12.40
C LEU A 47 4.07 -2.48 11.99
N SER A 48 3.95 -1.37 12.72
CA SER A 48 3.17 -0.23 12.23
C SER A 48 3.94 0.39 11.07
N LEU A 49 3.33 0.41 9.88
CA LEU A 49 3.96 0.92 8.66
C LEU A 49 3.57 2.37 8.36
N LEU A 50 2.52 2.87 9.00
CA LEU A 50 2.00 4.22 8.81
C LEU A 50 2.06 5.02 10.11
N GLU A 51 2.35 6.30 9.93
CA GLU A 51 2.20 7.32 10.97
C GLU A 51 0.72 7.62 11.23
N GLU A 52 0.46 8.26 12.37
CA GLU A 52 -0.89 8.70 12.72
C GLU A 52 -1.42 9.68 11.66
N THR A 53 -2.62 9.39 11.17
CA THR A 53 -3.35 10.21 10.20
C THR A 53 -4.61 10.77 10.82
N ASP A 54 -4.99 11.97 10.39
CA ASP A 54 -6.24 12.59 10.81
C ASP A 54 -7.44 12.00 10.05
N THR A 55 -8.65 12.53 10.28
CA THR A 55 -9.87 12.07 9.59
C THR A 55 -9.85 12.31 8.08
N SER A 56 -8.94 13.13 7.57
CA SER A 56 -8.75 13.36 6.13
C SER A 56 -7.78 12.37 5.48
N GLY A 57 -7.08 11.56 6.29
CA GLY A 57 -6.03 10.66 5.82
C GLY A 57 -4.69 11.37 5.58
N LEU A 58 -4.56 12.62 6.00
CA LEU A 58 -3.30 13.35 5.98
C LEU A 58 -2.50 13.06 7.26
N PRO A 59 -1.16 13.11 7.20
CA PRO A 59 -0.34 13.01 8.41
C PRO A 59 -0.77 14.06 9.43
N VAL A 60 -0.93 13.65 10.68
CA VAL A 60 -1.21 14.59 11.77
C VAL A 60 -0.04 15.54 11.90
N TRP A 61 -0.29 16.84 11.71
CA TRP A 61 0.71 17.86 11.94
C TRP A 61 1.02 17.95 13.44
N ARG A 62 2.28 17.68 13.80
CA ARG A 62 2.78 17.81 15.16
C ARG A 62 3.69 19.03 15.21
N GLN A 63 3.46 19.89 16.20
CA GLN A 63 4.34 21.02 16.44
C GLN A 63 5.59 20.51 17.17
N GLU A 64 6.74 20.60 16.50
CA GLU A 64 8.02 20.15 17.04
C GLU A 64 8.77 21.32 17.69
N GLU A 65 9.47 21.05 18.79
CA GLU A 65 10.30 22.05 19.45
C GLU A 65 11.48 22.42 18.55
N GLY A 66 11.67 23.73 18.32
CA GLY A 66 12.69 24.23 17.40
C GLY A 66 12.23 24.42 15.95
N PHE A 67 10.96 24.16 15.64
CA PHE A 67 10.35 24.49 14.35
C PHE A 67 9.27 25.57 14.50
N ASP A 68 9.18 26.45 13.51
CA ASP A 68 8.12 27.46 13.44
C ASP A 68 6.79 26.87 12.95
N GLN A 69 5.74 27.69 12.86
CA GLN A 69 4.40 27.26 12.43
C GLN A 69 4.36 26.75 10.98
N THR A 70 5.41 26.99 10.19
CA THR A 70 5.54 26.49 8.81
C THR A 70 6.31 25.18 8.73
N GLY A 71 6.88 24.71 9.85
CA GLY A 71 7.77 23.55 9.88
C GLY A 71 9.20 23.86 9.44
N LEU A 72 9.62 25.14 9.45
CA LEU A 72 11.00 25.54 9.21
C LEU A 72 11.77 25.63 10.53
N PRO A 73 13.07 25.27 10.56
CA PRO A 73 13.85 25.34 11.77
C PRO A 73 13.99 26.80 12.24
N MET A 74 13.72 27.03 13.52
CA MET A 74 13.99 28.31 14.17
C MET A 74 15.50 28.44 14.38
N TRP A 75 16.15 29.29 13.58
CA TRP A 75 17.55 29.64 13.83
C TRP A 75 17.63 30.59 15.01
N ALA A 76 18.22 30.13 16.12
CA ALA A 76 18.61 31.01 17.21
C ALA A 76 19.74 31.94 16.72
N ALA A 77 19.57 33.26 16.89
CA ALA A 77 20.68 34.19 16.76
C ALA A 77 21.70 33.87 17.87
N ALA A 78 22.96 33.69 17.48
CA ALA A 78 24.08 33.40 18.37
C ALA A 78 24.39 34.55 19.34
#